data_AF-A0A9R1HS83-F1
#
_entry.id   AF-A0A9R1HS83-F1
#
_cell.length_a   1.000
_cell.length_b   1.000
_cell.length_c   1.000
_cell.angle_alpha   90.00
_cell.angle_beta   90.00
_cell.angle_gamma   90.00
#
_symmetry.space_group_name_H-M   'P 1'
#
loop_
_entity.id
_entity.type
_entity.pdbx_description
1 polymer ?
#
loop_
_entity_poly.entity_id
_entity_poly.type
_entity_poly.pdbx_seq_one_letter_code
_entity_poly.pdbx_strand_id
1 'polypeptide(L)'
;MAPPPTAAAAVRCHPHILRRGLLPASSPLLPFASRVASSTPLRAQPLRFSLSPVPKSISSSSTSHIPVRSLFTGIVEEVGRVRRIGPPPTPPGGGGDAAPGVDLEVETKNLLAGTQLGDSIAVDGTCLTVAAIDTAASTLTFGVAPETLRCTSLGERVAGDDVNLERALTPASRMGGHFVQGHVDGTGEIAAFRPEGDSIWVTVRAPPEILSLLVPKGFVAVDGTSLTVVNVNEEAGWFDFMLVRYTQDNVVLPKKKVGDKVNLEADILGKYVVKLLAGRLEATSKANS
;
A
#
# COMPACT_ATOMS: atom_id res chain seq x y z
N MET A 1 -0.47 -56.06 9.71
CA MET A 1 -0.32 -55.02 10.76
C MET A 1 -0.68 -53.69 10.10
N ALA A 2 -1.93 -53.26 10.25
CA ALA A 2 -2.50 -52.07 9.64
C ALA A 2 -2.84 -51.07 10.76
N PRO A 3 -2.63 -49.75 10.57
CA PRO A 3 -2.95 -48.77 11.61
C PRO A 3 -4.47 -48.54 11.72
N PRO A 4 -4.98 -48.20 12.91
CA PRO A 4 -6.40 -47.97 13.13
C PRO A 4 -6.85 -46.60 12.58
N PRO A 5 -8.14 -46.44 12.22
CA PRO A 5 -8.66 -45.18 11.71
C PRO A 5 -8.83 -44.15 12.83
N THR A 6 -8.29 -42.94 12.61
CA THR A 6 -8.47 -41.76 13.47
C THR A 6 -9.89 -41.20 13.35
N ALA A 7 -10.52 -41.03 14.52
CA ALA A 7 -11.86 -40.50 14.68
C ALA A 7 -11.94 -39.00 14.31
N ALA A 8 -12.95 -38.66 13.52
CA ALA A 8 -13.35 -37.29 13.23
C ALA A 8 -13.97 -36.64 14.49
N ALA A 9 -13.32 -35.61 15.02
CA ALA A 9 -13.89 -34.76 16.06
C ALA A 9 -14.76 -33.68 15.41
N ALA A 10 -16.08 -33.87 15.48
CA ALA A 10 -17.08 -32.87 15.12
C ALA A 10 -17.05 -31.72 16.14
N VAL A 11 -16.71 -30.52 15.69
CA VAL A 11 -16.85 -29.28 16.48
C VAL A 11 -18.33 -28.94 16.58
N ARG A 12 -18.87 -29.05 17.80
CA ARG A 12 -20.25 -28.69 18.15
C ARG A 12 -20.37 -27.17 18.26
N CYS A 13 -21.11 -26.54 17.36
CA CYS A 13 -21.65 -25.20 17.57
C CYS A 13 -22.83 -25.26 18.55
N HIS A 14 -22.77 -24.52 19.66
CA HIS A 14 -23.91 -24.28 20.54
C HIS A 14 -24.72 -23.07 20.05
N PRO A 15 -26.05 -23.17 19.89
CA PRO A 15 -26.92 -22.04 19.63
C PRO A 15 -27.42 -21.44 20.96
N HIS A 16 -27.23 -20.14 21.17
CA HIS A 16 -27.97 -19.41 22.22
C HIS A 16 -29.27 -18.83 21.65
N ILE A 17 -30.36 -19.29 22.26
CA ILE A 17 -31.76 -19.00 21.93
C ILE A 17 -32.29 -17.80 22.75
N LEU A 18 -32.87 -16.86 22.01
CA LEU A 18 -34.08 -16.03 22.24
C LEU A 18 -34.45 -15.49 23.64
N ARG A 19 -34.72 -14.17 23.68
CA ARG A 19 -35.89 -13.62 24.41
C ARG A 19 -36.70 -12.68 23.51
N ARG A 20 -37.91 -13.12 23.17
CA ARG A 20 -39.03 -12.33 22.64
C ARG A 20 -39.73 -11.63 23.82
N GLY A 21 -39.95 -10.32 23.71
CA GLY A 21 -40.88 -9.57 24.57
C GLY A 21 -42.12 -9.18 23.77
N LEU A 22 -43.28 -9.66 24.19
CA LEU A 22 -44.60 -9.25 23.71
C LEU A 22 -44.98 -7.88 24.31
N LEU A 23 -45.67 -7.03 23.55
CA LEU A 23 -46.52 -5.95 24.05
C LEU A 23 -47.90 -6.05 23.39
N PRO A 24 -49.00 -5.74 24.11
CA PRO A 24 -50.36 -5.96 23.63
C PRO A 24 -50.93 -4.76 22.87
N ALA A 25 -51.95 -5.06 22.06
CA ALA A 25 -52.77 -4.12 21.30
C ALA A 25 -54.05 -3.74 22.07
N SER A 26 -54.50 -2.49 21.92
CA SER A 26 -55.92 -2.09 22.03
C SER A 26 -56.14 -0.63 21.57
N SER A 27 -57.03 -0.47 20.59
CA SER A 27 -57.49 0.76 19.90
C SER A 27 -58.48 1.61 20.75
N PRO A 28 -59.00 2.79 20.30
CA PRO A 28 -60.05 2.83 19.27
C PRO A 28 -60.00 3.99 18.25
N LEU A 29 -60.79 3.77 17.18
CA LEU A 29 -61.12 4.60 16.02
C LEU A 29 -62.07 5.76 16.34
N LEU A 30 -61.98 6.87 15.61
CA LEU A 30 -63.08 7.80 15.24
C LEU A 30 -62.65 8.64 13.99
N PRO A 31 -63.58 9.28 13.24
CA PRO A 31 -63.69 9.06 11.79
C PRO A 31 -63.53 10.31 10.89
N PHE A 32 -63.55 10.06 9.58
CA PHE A 32 -64.04 10.93 8.49
C PHE A 32 -63.30 12.25 8.18
N ALA A 33 -62.64 12.30 7.02
CA ALA A 33 -63.10 13.10 5.87
C ALA A 33 -62.03 13.12 4.76
N SER A 34 -62.43 12.69 3.57
CA SER A 34 -61.70 12.86 2.33
C SER A 34 -61.52 14.34 1.99
N ARG A 35 -60.29 14.82 1.89
CA ARG A 35 -59.96 15.99 1.06
C ARG A 35 -58.93 15.57 0.03
N VAL A 36 -59.42 15.36 -1.19
CA VAL A 36 -58.58 15.37 -2.40
C VAL A 36 -58.12 16.81 -2.57
N ALA A 37 -56.89 17.10 -2.15
CA ALA A 37 -56.19 18.31 -2.53
C ALA A 37 -55.28 17.96 -3.72
N SER A 38 -55.66 18.44 -4.91
CA SER A 38 -54.82 18.45 -6.10
C SER A 38 -53.53 19.20 -5.80
N SER A 39 -52.43 18.48 -5.58
CA SER A 39 -51.10 19.05 -5.59
C SER A 39 -50.52 18.90 -6.99
N THR A 40 -50.19 20.04 -7.57
CA THR A 40 -49.48 20.20 -8.83
C THR A 40 -48.16 19.40 -8.82
N PRO A 41 -47.77 18.75 -9.93
CA PRO A 41 -46.49 18.07 -9.97
C PRO A 41 -45.37 19.12 -9.90
N LEU A 42 -44.54 19.03 -8.85
CA LEU A 42 -43.26 19.73 -8.79
C LEU A 42 -42.40 19.26 -9.97
N ARG A 43 -42.29 20.13 -10.96
CA ARG A 43 -41.39 19.97 -12.11
C ARG A 43 -39.96 19.88 -11.59
N ALA A 44 -39.39 18.67 -11.59
CA ALA A 44 -37.98 18.46 -11.32
C ALA A 44 -37.17 19.32 -12.31
N GLN A 45 -36.45 20.30 -11.79
CA GLN A 45 -35.47 21.03 -12.59
C GLN A 45 -34.30 20.07 -12.84
N PRO A 46 -33.81 19.92 -14.09
CA PRO A 46 -32.61 19.15 -14.31
C PRO A 46 -31.46 19.84 -13.58
N LEU A 47 -30.79 19.11 -12.70
CA LEU A 47 -29.52 19.55 -12.12
C LEU A 47 -28.54 19.76 -13.28
N ARG A 48 -28.40 21.01 -13.72
CA ARG A 48 -27.35 21.39 -14.64
C ARG A 48 -26.04 21.26 -13.87
N PHE A 49 -25.27 20.23 -14.19
CA PHE A 49 -23.84 20.20 -13.87
C PHE A 49 -23.19 21.36 -14.62
N SER A 50 -23.09 22.51 -13.96
CA SER A 50 -22.21 23.57 -14.39
C SER A 50 -20.79 23.10 -14.09
N LEU A 51 -20.11 22.60 -15.11
CA LEU A 51 -18.66 22.47 -15.08
C LEU A 51 -18.11 23.89 -14.97
N SER A 52 -17.83 24.34 -13.75
CA SER A 52 -17.04 25.55 -13.54
C SER A 52 -15.73 25.40 -14.31
N PRO A 53 -15.26 26.45 -15.01
CA PRO A 53 -14.01 26.38 -15.72
C PRO A 53 -12.89 25.98 -14.76
N VAL A 54 -12.09 24.99 -15.16
CA VAL A 54 -10.88 24.56 -14.45
C VAL A 54 -10.07 25.82 -14.11
N PRO A 55 -9.72 26.06 -12.84
CA PRO A 55 -8.94 27.24 -12.49
C PRO A 55 -7.62 27.24 -13.28
N LYS A 56 -7.38 28.34 -14.00
CA LYS A 56 -6.12 28.56 -14.70
C LYS A 56 -5.02 28.77 -13.66
N SER A 57 -3.93 28.03 -13.84
CA SER A 57 -2.67 28.01 -13.09
C SER A 57 -2.77 27.68 -11.60
N ILE A 58 -2.50 26.41 -11.30
CA ILE A 58 -1.89 26.04 -10.01
C ILE A 58 -0.46 26.57 -10.08
N SER A 59 -0.18 27.66 -9.35
CA SER A 59 1.18 28.10 -9.06
C SER A 59 1.85 26.99 -8.24
N SER A 60 2.75 26.24 -8.88
CA SER A 60 3.50 25.18 -8.21
C SER A 60 4.58 25.82 -7.35
N SER A 61 4.40 25.81 -6.03
CA SER A 61 5.55 25.83 -5.14
C SER A 61 6.43 24.62 -5.46
N SER A 62 7.72 24.88 -5.63
CA SER A 62 8.78 23.92 -5.96
C SER A 62 8.86 22.81 -4.90
N THR A 63 7.99 21.83 -5.01
CA THR A 63 8.19 20.51 -4.43
C THR A 63 8.86 19.71 -5.54
N SER A 64 9.99 19.08 -5.26
CA SER A 64 10.72 18.25 -6.22
C SER A 64 9.86 17.06 -6.65
N HIS A 65 8.98 17.29 -7.62
CA HIS A 65 8.16 16.26 -8.23
C HIS A 65 9.07 15.39 -9.08
N ILE A 66 9.48 14.24 -8.55
CA ILE A 66 10.01 13.15 -9.35
C ILE A 66 8.82 12.64 -10.18
N PRO A 67 8.80 12.81 -11.51
CA PRO A 67 7.73 12.24 -12.32
C PRO A 67 7.72 10.74 -12.13
N VAL A 68 6.54 10.12 -11.96
CA VAL A 68 6.39 8.67 -11.95
C VAL A 68 6.93 8.14 -13.28
N ARG A 69 8.09 7.48 -13.23
CA ARG A 69 8.75 6.92 -14.43
C ARG A 69 8.29 5.49 -14.73
N SER A 70 7.77 4.80 -13.72
CA SER A 70 7.32 3.41 -13.79
C SER A 70 6.18 3.15 -12.81
N LEU A 71 5.38 2.11 -13.10
CA LEU A 71 4.37 1.58 -12.20
C LEU A 71 4.67 0.10 -11.93
N PHE A 72 4.24 -0.37 -10.77
CA PHE A 72 4.33 -1.73 -10.27
C PHE A 72 2.95 -2.19 -9.80
N THR A 73 2.83 -3.45 -9.41
CA THR A 73 1.58 -4.05 -8.92
C THR A 73 1.62 -4.37 -7.44
N GLY A 74 2.81 -4.42 -6.86
CA GLY A 74 3.07 -4.96 -5.54
C GLY A 74 3.02 -6.48 -5.50
N ILE A 75 3.15 -7.16 -6.64
CA ILE A 75 3.29 -8.62 -6.70
C ILE A 75 4.77 -8.92 -6.84
N VAL A 76 5.40 -9.22 -5.71
CA VAL A 76 6.82 -9.57 -5.63
C VAL A 76 7.12 -10.75 -6.54
N GLU A 77 8.09 -10.59 -7.43
CA GLU A 77 8.50 -11.61 -8.39
C GLU A 77 9.53 -12.57 -7.78
N GLU A 78 10.45 -12.05 -6.97
CA GLU A 78 11.39 -12.85 -6.21
C GLU A 78 11.95 -12.12 -4.99
N VAL A 79 12.56 -12.89 -4.09
CA VAL A 79 13.40 -12.38 -3.02
C VAL A 79 14.86 -12.44 -3.49
N GLY A 80 15.45 -11.27 -3.68
CA GLY A 80 16.87 -11.08 -3.96
C GLY A 80 17.70 -10.97 -2.68
N ARG A 81 19.02 -10.93 -2.84
CA ARG A 81 19.96 -10.86 -1.71
C ARG A 81 20.97 -9.74 -1.89
N VAL A 82 21.08 -8.85 -0.92
CA VAL A 82 22.04 -7.74 -0.94
C VAL A 82 23.45 -8.31 -0.92
N ARG A 83 24.23 -8.02 -1.96
CA ARG A 83 25.66 -8.38 -2.05
C ARG A 83 26.54 -7.28 -1.46
N ARG A 84 26.20 -6.02 -1.74
CA ARG A 84 26.94 -4.86 -1.27
C ARG A 84 26.04 -3.65 -1.22
N ILE A 85 26.28 -2.79 -0.24
CA ILE A 85 25.83 -1.41 -0.25
C ILE A 85 27.01 -0.51 0.13
N GLY A 86 27.22 0.58 -0.61
CA GLY A 86 28.30 1.52 -0.29
C GLY A 86 28.64 2.46 -1.43
N PRO A 87 29.68 3.30 -1.28
CA PRO A 87 30.06 4.25 -2.31
C PRO A 87 30.26 3.57 -3.68
N PRO A 88 29.95 4.25 -4.79
CA PRO A 88 30.22 3.74 -6.11
C PRO A 88 31.73 3.55 -6.32
N PRO A 89 32.17 2.52 -7.08
CA PRO A 89 33.60 2.25 -7.30
C PRO A 89 34.34 3.42 -7.94
N THR A 90 33.65 4.18 -8.79
CA THR A 90 34.12 5.41 -9.40
C THR A 90 33.30 6.58 -8.84
N PRO A 91 33.94 7.57 -8.16
CA PRO A 91 33.25 8.77 -7.73
C PRO A 91 32.63 9.50 -8.93
N PRO A 92 31.43 10.08 -8.81
CA PRO A 92 30.90 10.95 -9.85
C PRO A 92 31.89 12.09 -10.11
N GLY A 93 32.19 12.37 -11.38
CA GLY A 93 33.15 13.39 -11.82
C GLY A 93 32.71 14.84 -11.61
N GLY A 94 32.10 15.16 -10.46
CA GLY A 94 31.61 16.49 -10.12
C GLY A 94 31.88 16.82 -8.65
N GLY A 95 32.80 17.76 -8.40
CA GLY A 95 33.20 18.22 -7.07
C GLY A 95 32.16 19.13 -6.41
N GLY A 96 31.05 18.56 -5.95
CA GLY A 96 30.10 19.22 -5.07
C GLY A 96 30.13 18.63 -3.66
N ASP A 97 29.87 19.46 -2.65
CA ASP A 97 29.86 19.10 -1.22
C ASP A 97 28.69 18.18 -0.79
N ALA A 98 27.90 17.68 -1.73
CA ALA A 98 26.80 16.77 -1.44
C ALA A 98 27.33 15.36 -1.17
N ALA A 99 26.89 14.75 -0.06
CA ALA A 99 27.20 13.34 0.20
C ALA A 99 26.75 12.50 -1.01
N PRO A 100 27.67 11.71 -1.62
CA PRO A 100 27.32 10.91 -2.79
C PRO A 100 26.26 9.86 -2.39
N GLY A 101 25.40 9.51 -3.35
CA GLY A 101 24.56 8.32 -3.21
C GLY A 101 25.41 7.06 -3.06
N VAL A 102 24.76 5.94 -2.76
CA VAL A 102 25.41 4.63 -2.65
C VAL A 102 24.96 3.72 -3.78
N ASP A 103 25.82 2.79 -4.18
CA ASP A 103 25.43 1.66 -5.00
C ASP A 103 24.90 0.55 -4.11
N LEU A 104 23.73 0.02 -4.46
CA LEU A 104 23.14 -1.19 -3.93
C LEU A 104 23.27 -2.30 -4.97
N GLU A 105 24.03 -3.34 -4.67
CA GLU A 105 24.17 -4.53 -5.49
C GLU A 105 23.31 -5.65 -4.91
N VAL A 106 22.41 -6.18 -5.74
CA VAL A 106 21.48 -7.24 -5.35
C VAL A 106 21.67 -8.44 -6.27
N GLU A 107 21.94 -9.59 -5.68
CA GLU A 107 21.90 -10.88 -6.36
C GLU A 107 20.45 -11.27 -6.61
N THR A 108 20.19 -11.70 -7.83
CA THR A 108 18.87 -12.06 -8.35
C THR A 108 18.92 -13.46 -8.96
N LYS A 109 17.78 -14.16 -9.03
CA LYS A 109 17.74 -15.50 -9.64
C LYS A 109 17.20 -15.41 -11.05
N ASN A 110 16.07 -14.74 -11.22
CA ASN A 110 15.34 -14.71 -12.49
C ASN A 110 15.26 -13.32 -13.10
N LEU A 111 15.48 -12.26 -12.31
CA LEU A 111 15.25 -10.88 -12.76
C LEU A 111 16.28 -10.36 -13.78
N LEU A 112 17.44 -10.98 -13.94
CA LEU A 112 18.40 -10.59 -14.99
C LEU A 112 17.83 -10.77 -16.39
N ALA A 113 17.03 -11.82 -16.59
CA ALA A 113 16.50 -12.16 -17.90
C ALA A 113 15.49 -11.09 -18.37
N GLY A 114 15.87 -10.37 -19.43
CA GLY A 114 15.05 -9.32 -20.02
C GLY A 114 15.16 -7.95 -19.36
N THR A 115 15.97 -7.80 -18.31
CA THR A 115 16.28 -6.50 -17.70
C THR A 115 17.38 -5.78 -18.47
N GLN A 116 17.20 -4.49 -18.68
CA GLN A 116 18.12 -3.61 -19.38
C GLN A 116 18.60 -2.46 -18.48
N LEU A 117 19.73 -1.84 -18.85
CA LEU A 117 20.19 -0.62 -18.18
C LEU A 117 19.14 0.47 -18.33
N GLY A 118 18.85 1.17 -17.24
CA GLY A 118 17.80 2.20 -17.20
C GLY A 118 16.40 1.66 -16.86
N ASP A 119 16.19 0.35 -16.81
CA ASP A 119 14.92 -0.22 -16.36
C ASP A 119 14.66 0.10 -14.89
N SER A 120 13.39 0.16 -14.52
CA SER A 120 12.95 0.42 -13.15
C SER A 120 12.54 -0.88 -12.46
N ILE A 121 13.11 -1.12 -11.28
CA ILE A 121 12.82 -2.27 -10.42
C ILE A 121 12.52 -1.75 -9.02
N ALA A 122 11.43 -2.22 -8.43
CA ALA A 122 11.11 -1.97 -7.05
C ALA A 122 11.94 -2.90 -6.16
N VAL A 123 12.75 -2.33 -5.26
CA VAL A 123 13.52 -3.03 -4.23
C VAL A 123 12.93 -2.71 -2.87
N ASP A 124 12.33 -3.69 -2.20
CA ASP A 124 11.47 -3.49 -1.01
C ASP A 124 10.44 -2.37 -1.23
N GLY A 125 9.84 -2.31 -2.43
CA GLY A 125 8.87 -1.28 -2.80
C GLY A 125 9.47 0.09 -3.10
N THR A 126 10.79 0.22 -3.19
CA THR A 126 11.45 1.45 -3.60
C THR A 126 11.84 1.34 -5.08
N CYS A 127 11.28 2.20 -5.93
CA CYS A 127 11.61 2.25 -7.34
C CYS A 127 13.06 2.71 -7.54
N LEU A 128 13.90 1.84 -8.10
CA LEU A 128 15.29 2.12 -8.41
C LEU A 128 15.59 1.84 -9.88
N THR A 129 16.54 2.59 -10.43
CA THR A 129 16.99 2.44 -11.82
C THR A 129 18.20 1.51 -11.89
N VAL A 130 18.16 0.53 -12.78
CA VAL A 130 19.29 -0.38 -13.04
C VAL A 130 20.46 0.41 -13.64
N ALA A 131 21.57 0.47 -12.91
CA ALA A 131 22.79 1.19 -13.27
C ALA A 131 23.89 0.27 -13.83
N ALA A 132 23.92 -1.00 -13.40
CA ALA A 132 24.80 -2.03 -13.95
C ALA A 132 24.16 -3.41 -13.87
N ILE A 133 24.61 -4.31 -14.76
CA ILE A 133 24.17 -5.69 -14.84
C ILE A 133 25.43 -6.57 -14.94
N ASP A 134 25.59 -7.50 -14.00
CA ASP A 134 26.62 -8.53 -14.06
C ASP A 134 25.94 -9.89 -14.17
N THR A 135 25.99 -10.48 -15.37
CA THR A 135 25.38 -11.78 -15.66
C THR A 135 26.18 -12.95 -15.09
N ALA A 136 27.49 -12.80 -14.88
CA ALA A 136 28.34 -13.84 -14.31
C ALA A 136 28.11 -13.97 -12.81
N ALA A 137 27.98 -12.84 -12.11
CA ALA A 137 27.66 -12.80 -10.68
C ALA A 137 26.15 -12.87 -10.39
N SER A 138 25.30 -12.78 -11.42
CA SER A 138 23.84 -12.70 -11.30
C SER A 138 23.36 -11.52 -10.45
N THR A 139 23.99 -10.35 -10.62
CA THR A 139 23.70 -9.15 -9.82
C THR A 139 23.20 -7.97 -10.66
N LEU A 140 22.28 -7.22 -10.07
CA LEU A 140 21.85 -5.90 -10.54
C LEU A 140 22.37 -4.84 -9.58
N THR A 141 22.86 -3.73 -10.12
CA THR A 141 23.34 -2.59 -9.33
C THR A 141 22.41 -1.41 -9.51
N PHE A 142 22.07 -0.75 -8.41
CA PHE A 142 21.19 0.41 -8.35
C PHE A 142 21.88 1.57 -7.65
N GLY A 143 21.76 2.78 -8.22
CA GLY A 143 22.14 3.99 -7.50
C GLY A 143 21.03 4.41 -6.54
N VAL A 144 21.35 4.58 -5.27
CA VAL A 144 20.42 4.99 -4.22
C VAL A 144 20.76 6.40 -3.74
N ALA A 145 19.84 7.33 -3.94
CA ALA A 145 20.03 8.72 -3.56
C ALA A 145 19.99 8.90 -2.02
N PRO A 146 20.66 9.94 -1.46
CA PRO A 146 20.63 10.20 -0.02
C PRO A 146 19.22 10.35 0.57
N GLU A 147 18.29 10.95 -0.17
CA GLU A 147 16.89 11.06 0.28
C GLU A 147 16.24 9.68 0.41
N THR A 148 16.40 8.83 -0.60
CA THR A 148 15.90 7.45 -0.58
C THR A 148 16.45 6.64 0.60
N LEU A 149 17.73 6.82 0.95
CA LEU A 149 18.34 6.17 2.12
C LEU A 149 17.71 6.63 3.44
N ARG A 150 17.27 7.89 3.54
CA ARG A 150 16.64 8.44 4.75
C ARG A 150 15.18 8.05 4.89
N CYS A 151 14.46 8.02 3.77
CA CYS A 151 13.01 7.81 3.75
C CYS A 151 12.62 6.32 3.70
N THR A 152 13.56 5.42 3.45
CA THR A 152 13.29 3.98 3.30
C THR A 152 14.18 3.15 4.22
N SER A 153 13.83 1.87 4.36
CA SER A 153 14.63 0.86 5.05
C SER A 153 15.90 0.46 4.29
N LEU A 154 16.15 0.97 3.08
CA LEU A 154 17.36 0.66 2.31
C LEU A 154 18.62 1.23 2.97
N GLY A 155 18.51 2.33 3.73
CA GLY A 155 19.63 2.92 4.47
C GLY A 155 20.18 2.04 5.60
N GLU A 156 19.42 1.02 6.02
CA GLU A 156 19.80 0.11 7.11
C GLU A 156 20.27 -1.26 6.60
N ARG A 157 20.25 -1.49 5.28
CA ARG A 157 20.59 -2.78 4.71
C ARG A 157 22.08 -3.04 4.74
N VAL A 158 22.41 -4.31 4.88
CA VAL A 158 23.79 -4.80 4.86
C VAL A 158 23.91 -6.01 3.93
N ALA A 159 25.15 -6.36 3.59
CA ALA A 159 25.42 -7.55 2.82
C ALA A 159 24.83 -8.80 3.51
N GLY A 160 24.10 -9.60 2.74
CA GLY A 160 23.44 -10.81 3.19
C GLY A 160 21.94 -10.65 3.46
N ASP A 161 21.42 -9.43 3.57
CA ASP A 161 19.99 -9.16 3.76
C ASP A 161 19.17 -9.59 2.54
N ASP A 162 17.96 -10.08 2.80
CA ASP A 162 16.97 -10.39 1.77
C ASP A 162 16.15 -9.13 1.44
N VAL A 163 15.81 -8.95 0.15
CA VAL A 163 14.96 -7.85 -0.35
C VAL A 163 13.92 -8.38 -1.35
N ASN A 164 12.70 -7.84 -1.32
CA ASN A 164 11.69 -8.08 -2.33
C ASN A 164 12.06 -7.36 -3.63
N LEU A 165 11.85 -8.02 -4.77
CA LEU A 165 12.09 -7.44 -6.09
C LEU A 165 10.86 -7.59 -7.00
N GLU A 166 10.53 -6.52 -7.73
CA GLU A 166 9.48 -6.50 -8.75
C GLU A 166 9.89 -5.57 -9.91
N ARG A 167 9.80 -6.03 -11.15
CA ARG A 167 10.04 -5.21 -12.35
C ARG A 167 8.86 -4.29 -12.63
N ALA A 168 9.15 -3.17 -13.27
CA ALA A 168 8.10 -2.27 -13.74
C ALA A 168 7.13 -2.98 -14.70
N LEU A 169 5.86 -2.58 -14.62
CA LEU A 169 4.78 -3.04 -15.48
C LEU A 169 5.07 -2.74 -16.96
N THR A 170 4.76 -3.73 -17.81
CA THR A 170 4.62 -3.51 -19.25
C THR A 170 3.14 -3.33 -19.61
N PRO A 171 2.81 -2.78 -20.79
CA PRO A 171 1.42 -2.70 -21.24
C PRO A 171 0.69 -4.05 -21.34
N ALA A 172 1.43 -5.16 -21.42
CA ALA A 172 0.89 -6.52 -21.51
C ALA A 172 0.85 -7.25 -20.15
N SER A 173 1.37 -6.64 -19.09
CA SER A 173 1.46 -7.26 -17.77
C SER A 173 0.08 -7.38 -17.11
N ARG A 174 -0.12 -8.43 -16.32
CA ARG A 174 -1.33 -8.57 -15.47
C ARG A 174 -1.14 -7.74 -14.20
N MET A 175 -2.15 -6.95 -13.84
CA MET A 175 -2.19 -6.23 -12.57
C MET A 175 -2.88 -7.07 -11.51
N GLY A 176 -2.11 -7.86 -10.75
CA GLY A 176 -2.62 -8.78 -9.72
C GLY A 176 -2.80 -8.15 -8.34
N GLY A 177 -2.14 -7.02 -8.08
CA GLY A 177 -2.30 -6.23 -6.85
C GLY A 177 -3.02 -4.91 -7.12
N HIS A 178 -2.36 -3.79 -6.82
CA HIS A 178 -2.88 -2.44 -7.04
C HIS A 178 -1.82 -1.53 -7.68
N PHE A 179 -2.14 -0.26 -7.94
CA PHE A 179 -1.15 0.68 -8.46
C PHE A 179 -0.11 1.04 -7.40
N VAL A 180 1.08 0.48 -7.54
CA VAL A 180 2.26 0.81 -6.72
C VAL A 180 3.19 1.65 -7.58
N GLN A 181 3.62 2.80 -7.09
CA GLN A 181 4.58 3.67 -7.78
C GLN A 181 6.02 3.30 -7.47
N GLY A 182 6.24 2.63 -6.34
CA GLY A 182 7.57 2.45 -5.77
C GLY A 182 8.09 3.74 -5.12
N HIS A 183 7.17 4.62 -4.70
CA HIS A 183 7.46 5.89 -4.06
C HIS A 183 7.03 5.80 -2.59
N VAL A 184 7.91 5.19 -1.80
CA VAL A 184 7.71 4.97 -0.37
C VAL A 184 7.40 6.31 0.33
N ASP A 185 6.27 6.37 1.02
CA ASP A 185 5.83 7.56 1.78
C ASP A 185 6.62 7.73 3.07
N GLY A 186 7.04 6.61 3.65
CA GLY A 186 7.80 6.56 4.88
C GLY A 186 7.97 5.13 5.35
N THR A 187 8.37 4.98 6.60
CA THR A 187 8.60 3.66 7.20
C THR A 187 7.70 3.43 8.40
N GLY A 188 7.36 2.16 8.62
CA GLY A 188 6.67 1.69 9.82
C GLY A 188 7.51 0.64 10.54
N GLU A 189 6.96 0.14 11.64
CA GLU A 189 7.61 -0.88 12.48
C GLU A 189 6.65 -2.05 12.71
N ILE A 190 7.13 -3.28 12.53
CA ILE A 190 6.33 -4.48 12.83
C ILE A 190 6.13 -4.58 14.35
N ALA A 191 4.89 -4.48 14.80
CA ALA A 191 4.53 -4.52 16.21
C ALA A 191 4.17 -5.93 16.70
N ALA A 192 3.61 -6.78 15.83
CA ALA A 192 3.21 -8.13 16.23
C ALA A 192 3.07 -9.07 15.02
N PHE A 193 3.35 -10.36 15.28
CA PHE A 193 2.93 -11.48 14.45
C PHE A 193 1.99 -12.38 15.25
N ARG A 194 0.82 -12.71 14.71
CA ARG A 194 -0.14 -13.63 15.35
C ARG A 194 -0.63 -14.68 14.35
N PRO A 195 -0.25 -15.97 14.51
CA PRO A 195 -0.74 -17.04 13.64
C PRO A 195 -2.25 -17.25 13.74
N GLU A 196 -2.87 -17.58 12.62
CA GLU A 196 -4.28 -17.99 12.53
C GLU A 196 -4.45 -19.00 11.39
N GLY A 197 -4.51 -20.29 11.74
CA GLY A 197 -4.50 -21.37 10.76
C GLY A 197 -3.17 -21.42 10.01
N ASP A 198 -3.23 -21.38 8.67
CA ASP A 198 -2.06 -21.32 7.77
C ASP A 198 -1.62 -19.88 7.45
N SER A 199 -2.34 -18.89 7.99
CA SER A 199 -2.12 -17.47 7.75
C SER A 199 -1.50 -16.81 8.98
N ILE A 200 -0.87 -15.66 8.78
CA ILE A 200 -0.32 -14.85 9.88
C ILE A 200 -0.89 -13.44 9.82
N TRP A 201 -1.39 -12.97 10.96
CA TRP A 201 -1.66 -11.56 11.18
C TRP A 201 -0.34 -10.82 11.41
N VAL A 202 -0.20 -9.67 10.76
CA VAL A 202 0.92 -8.76 10.98
C VAL A 202 0.34 -7.41 11.35
N THR A 203 0.77 -6.87 12.49
CA THR A 203 0.42 -5.52 12.93
C THR A 203 1.62 -4.61 12.72
N VAL A 204 1.40 -3.44 12.11
CA VAL A 204 2.44 -2.46 11.80
C VAL A 204 2.07 -1.13 12.45
N ARG A 205 3.00 -0.56 13.23
CA ARG A 205 2.95 0.83 13.66
C ARG A 205 3.34 1.73 12.50
N ALA A 206 2.59 2.79 12.27
CA ALA A 206 2.85 3.70 11.17
C ALA A 206 2.62 5.17 11.57
N PRO A 207 3.27 6.12 10.89
CA PRO A 207 3.02 7.54 11.10
C PRO A 207 1.57 7.94 10.78
N PRO A 208 0.99 8.94 11.49
CA PRO A 208 -0.39 9.41 11.26
C PRO A 208 -0.68 9.82 9.82
N GLU A 209 0.28 10.44 9.14
CA GLU A 209 0.17 10.87 7.75
C GLU A 209 -0.08 9.70 6.79
N ILE A 210 0.44 8.51 7.09
CA ILE A 210 0.18 7.29 6.31
C ILE A 210 -1.15 6.66 6.74
N LEU A 211 -1.39 6.55 8.06
CA LEU A 211 -2.60 5.92 8.59
C LEU A 211 -3.88 6.60 8.10
N SER A 212 -3.89 7.94 7.99
CA SER A 212 -5.03 8.71 7.49
C SER A 212 -5.39 8.42 6.02
N LEU A 213 -4.51 7.74 5.28
CA LEU A 213 -4.74 7.31 3.90
C LEU A 213 -5.21 5.87 3.80
N LEU A 214 -5.15 5.10 4.89
CA LEU A 214 -5.53 3.69 4.92
C LEU A 214 -6.99 3.55 5.31
N VAL A 215 -7.67 2.62 4.64
CA VAL A 215 -9.06 2.26 4.95
C VAL A 215 -9.16 0.74 5.09
N PRO A 216 -10.00 0.21 6.00
CA PRO A 216 -10.31 -1.21 6.03
C PRO A 216 -10.77 -1.71 4.65
N LYS A 217 -10.22 -2.84 4.21
CA LYS A 217 -10.40 -3.43 2.87
C LYS A 217 -9.79 -2.63 1.72
N GLY A 218 -9.07 -1.55 2.01
CA GLY A 218 -8.21 -0.86 1.04
C GLY A 218 -6.88 -1.57 0.82
N PHE A 219 -6.09 -1.04 -0.11
CA PHE A 219 -4.75 -1.52 -0.39
C PHE A 219 -3.67 -0.71 0.32
N VAL A 220 -2.55 -1.38 0.60
CA VAL A 220 -1.30 -0.78 1.03
C VAL A 220 -0.15 -1.62 0.48
N ALA A 221 0.95 -0.99 0.11
CA ALA A 221 2.20 -1.69 -0.19
C ALA A 221 3.13 -1.65 1.03
N VAL A 222 3.53 -2.84 1.50
CA VAL A 222 4.50 -3.02 2.60
C VAL A 222 5.72 -3.75 2.08
N ASP A 223 6.89 -3.13 2.12
CA ASP A 223 8.11 -3.60 1.44
C ASP A 223 7.84 -3.97 -0.04
N GLY A 224 6.98 -3.19 -0.71
CA GLY A 224 6.56 -3.45 -2.09
C GLY A 224 5.59 -4.61 -2.26
N THR A 225 5.10 -5.24 -1.18
CA THR A 225 4.06 -6.27 -1.26
C THR A 225 2.69 -5.62 -1.17
N SER A 226 1.85 -5.78 -2.18
CA SER A 226 0.46 -5.35 -2.20
C SER A 226 -0.37 -6.19 -1.24
N LEU A 227 -0.95 -5.54 -0.24
CA LEU A 227 -1.69 -6.18 0.84
C LEU A 227 -3.03 -5.49 1.06
N THR A 228 -3.99 -6.26 1.57
CA THR A 228 -5.30 -5.74 1.96
C THR A 228 -5.29 -5.39 3.44
N VAL A 229 -5.50 -4.11 3.73
CA VAL A 229 -5.67 -3.61 5.10
C VAL A 229 -6.91 -4.26 5.70
N VAL A 230 -6.81 -4.82 6.90
CA VAL A 230 -7.95 -5.42 7.58
C VAL A 230 -8.51 -4.46 8.63
N ASN A 231 -7.68 -4.00 9.56
CA ASN A 231 -8.02 -2.99 10.56
C ASN A 231 -7.04 -1.81 10.51
N VAL A 232 -7.54 -0.63 10.87
CA VAL A 232 -6.76 0.59 11.07
C VAL A 232 -7.18 1.20 12.40
N ASN A 233 -6.22 1.59 13.21
CA ASN A 233 -6.43 2.35 14.44
C ASN A 233 -5.50 3.56 14.43
N GLU A 234 -6.02 4.70 13.97
CA GLU A 234 -5.27 5.95 13.87
C GLU A 234 -4.85 6.48 15.26
N GLU A 235 -5.72 6.39 16.26
CA GLU A 235 -5.44 6.86 17.62
C GLU A 235 -4.31 6.07 18.29
N ALA A 236 -4.33 4.74 18.15
CA ALA A 236 -3.29 3.87 18.66
C ALA A 236 -2.06 3.76 17.74
N GLY A 237 -2.12 4.34 16.54
CA GLY A 237 -1.00 4.44 15.61
C GLY A 237 -0.63 3.14 14.89
N TRP A 238 -1.59 2.28 14.54
CA TRP A 238 -1.30 1.01 13.86
C TRP A 238 -2.36 0.58 12.84
N PHE A 239 -1.96 -0.30 11.93
CA PHE A 239 -2.86 -1.04 11.05
C PHE A 239 -2.43 -2.51 10.99
N ASP A 240 -3.29 -3.39 10.48
CA ASP A 240 -2.96 -4.80 10.31
C ASP A 240 -3.44 -5.36 8.96
N PHE A 241 -2.88 -6.52 8.63
CA PHE A 241 -3.25 -7.32 7.47
C PHE A 241 -2.94 -8.79 7.74
N MET A 242 -3.45 -9.66 6.87
CA MET A 242 -3.11 -11.08 6.89
C MET A 242 -2.20 -11.45 5.71
N LEU A 243 -1.19 -12.25 5.99
CA LEU A 243 -0.38 -12.92 4.97
C LEU A 243 -0.86 -14.36 4.81
N VAL A 244 -1.35 -14.67 3.62
CA VAL A 244 -1.67 -16.05 3.22
C VAL A 244 -0.41 -16.85 2.98
N ARG A 245 -0.50 -18.19 3.06
CA ARG A 245 0.67 -19.07 2.97
C ARG A 245 1.55 -18.83 1.74
N TYR A 246 0.93 -18.68 0.56
CA TYR A 246 1.69 -18.41 -0.67
C TYR A 246 2.53 -17.14 -0.56
N THR A 247 1.96 -16.03 -0.09
CA THR A 247 2.70 -14.77 0.10
C THR A 247 3.81 -14.96 1.11
N GLN A 248 3.57 -15.72 2.19
CA GLN A 248 4.60 -15.96 3.20
C GLN A 248 5.87 -16.61 2.63
N ASP A 249 5.70 -17.55 1.69
CA ASP A 249 6.84 -18.26 1.09
C ASP A 249 7.59 -17.42 0.02
N ASN A 250 7.01 -16.30 -0.43
CA ASN A 250 7.49 -15.54 -1.60
C ASN A 250 7.92 -14.10 -1.30
N VAL A 251 7.84 -13.62 -0.05
CA VAL A 251 8.25 -12.27 0.33
C VAL A 251 9.12 -12.25 1.59
N VAL A 252 9.83 -11.15 1.84
CA VAL A 252 10.73 -11.00 3.00
C VAL A 252 9.99 -10.89 4.34
N LEU A 253 8.76 -10.39 4.32
CA LEU A 253 8.04 -9.93 5.50
C LEU A 253 7.89 -10.97 6.62
N PRO A 254 7.59 -12.26 6.38
CA PRO A 254 7.52 -13.28 7.44
C PRO A 254 8.86 -13.66 8.06
N LYS A 255 9.99 -13.30 7.42
CA LYS A 255 11.34 -13.53 7.95
C LYS A 255 11.78 -12.39 8.88
N LYS A 256 11.07 -11.26 8.86
CA LYS A 256 11.31 -10.12 9.75
C LYS A 256 10.85 -10.42 11.17
N LYS A 257 11.31 -9.61 12.11
CA LYS A 257 11.01 -9.68 13.54
C LYS A 257 10.17 -8.49 13.98
N VAL A 258 9.55 -8.63 15.14
CA VAL A 258 8.95 -7.48 15.83
C VAL A 258 10.06 -6.45 16.10
N GLY A 259 9.77 -5.18 15.82
CA GLY A 259 10.74 -4.09 15.86
C GLY A 259 11.42 -3.79 14.51
N ASP A 260 11.33 -4.70 13.53
CA ASP A 260 11.94 -4.45 12.22
C ASP A 260 11.15 -3.40 11.44
N LYS A 261 11.90 -2.58 10.71
CA LYS A 261 11.37 -1.53 9.84
C LYS A 261 10.80 -2.11 8.55
N VAL A 262 9.72 -1.51 8.07
CA VAL A 262 9.11 -1.80 6.75
C VAL A 262 8.89 -0.51 5.97
N ASN A 263 9.06 -0.56 4.65
CA ASN A 263 8.70 0.51 3.73
C ASN A 263 7.18 0.53 3.54
N LEU A 264 6.57 1.71 3.62
CA LEU A 264 5.13 1.88 3.46
C LEU A 264 4.83 2.80 2.28
N GLU A 265 3.97 2.33 1.39
CA GLU A 265 3.37 3.15 0.33
C GLU A 265 1.84 2.99 0.40
N ALA A 266 1.16 4.10 0.67
CA ALA A 266 -0.30 4.16 0.65
C ALA A 266 -0.82 4.24 -0.80
N ASP A 267 -2.00 3.67 -1.05
CA ASP A 267 -2.64 3.69 -2.36
C ASP A 267 -2.75 5.12 -2.90
N ILE A 268 -2.21 5.34 -4.09
CA ILE A 268 -2.21 6.63 -4.78
C ILE A 268 -3.65 7.16 -4.97
N LEU A 269 -4.64 6.29 -5.13
CA LEU A 269 -6.04 6.70 -5.25
C LEU A 269 -6.50 7.47 -4.01
N GLY A 270 -6.10 7.02 -2.80
CA GLY A 270 -6.40 7.72 -1.55
C GLY A 270 -5.81 9.13 -1.53
N LYS A 271 -4.55 9.27 -1.95
CA LYS A 271 -3.85 10.58 -2.02
C LYS A 271 -4.53 11.55 -2.98
N TYR A 272 -4.97 11.08 -4.15
CA TYR A 272 -5.71 11.92 -5.09
C TYR A 272 -7.07 12.35 -4.54
N VAL A 273 -7.79 11.45 -3.85
CA VAL A 273 -9.07 11.79 -3.21
C VAL A 273 -8.87 12.86 -2.14
N VAL A 274 -7.88 12.69 -1.25
CA VAL A 274 -7.56 13.69 -0.21
C VAL A 274 -7.22 15.04 -0.84
N LYS A 275 -6.35 15.07 -1.85
CA LYS A 275 -5.97 16.31 -2.56
C LYS A 275 -7.16 17.00 -3.21
N LEU A 276 -8.05 16.24 -3.84
CA LEU A 276 -9.25 16.78 -4.49
C LEU A 276 -10.21 17.39 -3.46
N LEU A 277 -10.43 16.71 -2.33
CA LEU A 277 -11.32 17.19 -1.28
C LEU A 277 -10.77 18.44 -0.60
N ALA A 278 -9.46 18.46 -0.27
CA ALA A 278 -8.80 19.63 0.31
C ALA A 278 -8.97 20.87 -0.56
N GLY A 279 -8.68 20.75 -1.87
CA GLY A 279 -8.84 21.87 -2.81
C GLY A 279 -10.28 22.39 -2.93
N ARG A 280 -11.30 21.52 -2.79
CA ARG A 280 -12.71 21.94 -2.80
C ARG A 280 -13.11 22.65 -1.51
N LEU A 281 -12.68 22.15 -0.36
CA LEU A 281 -12.98 22.76 0.94
C LEU A 281 -12.34 24.16 1.05
N GLU A 282 -11.11 24.33 0.57
CA GLU A 282 -10.44 25.63 0.49
C GLU A 282 -11.15 26.61 -0.47
N ALA A 283 -11.67 26.12 -1.59
CA ALA A 283 -12.42 26.96 -2.53
C ALA A 283 -13.77 27.41 -1.92
N THR A 284 -14.44 26.53 -1.18
CA THR A 284 -15.71 26.86 -0.50
C THR A 284 -15.51 27.82 0.67
N SER A 285 -14.44 27.67 1.46
CA SER A 285 -14.15 28.60 2.55
C SER A 285 -13.86 30.01 2.04
N LYS A 286 -13.10 30.14 0.94
CA LYS A 286 -12.84 31.43 0.26
C LYS A 286 -14.08 32.06 -0.39
N ALA A 287 -15.04 31.25 -0.83
CA ALA A 287 -16.28 31.76 -1.42
C ALA A 287 -17.28 32.27 -0.36
N ASN A 288 -17.14 31.82 0.89
CA ASN A 288 -18.01 32.18 2.02
C ASN A 288 -17.40 33.25 2.95
N SER A 289 -16.15 33.67 2.70
CA SER A 289 -15.45 34.77 3.38
C SER A 289 -15.48 36.05 2.56
#